data_AF-A0A0M4T386-F1
#
_entry.id   AF-A0A0M4T386-F1
#
_cell.length_a   1.000
_cell.length_b   1.000
_cell.length_c   1.000
_cell.angle_alpha   90.00
_cell.angle_beta   90.00
_cell.angle_gamma   90.00
#
_symmetry.space_group_name_H-M   'P 1'
#
loop_
_entity.id
_entity.type
_entity.pdbx_description
1 polymer ?
#
loop_
_entity_poly.entity_id
_entity_poly.type
_entity_poly.pdbx_seq_one_letter_code
_entity_poly.pdbx_strand_id
1 'polypeptide(L)'
;MRTFRTQLFVVATLFIVAIPAYADDYLCSYSARISYADKHNSNGVSIANNYSNSTVAGILRQDRANFYVFNKKDREDEKDCIFHSKAARANMQKSIAAGSIPQYAKQIIVDENPLINVDVYSGHVDIKIIESSYTPPRSTIR
;
A
#
# COMPACT_ATOMS: atom_id res chain seq x y z
N MET A 1 27.03 -8.59 -73.13
CA MET A 1 26.34 -9.32 -72.05
C MET A 1 26.85 -8.80 -70.71
N ARG A 2 26.04 -8.07 -69.94
CA ARG A 2 26.37 -7.63 -68.57
C ARG A 2 25.29 -8.16 -67.65
N THR A 3 25.65 -9.10 -66.78
CA THR A 3 24.76 -9.68 -65.77
C THR A 3 24.69 -8.76 -64.57
N PHE A 4 23.50 -8.25 -64.26
CA PHE A 4 23.23 -7.48 -63.03
C PHE A 4 22.98 -8.45 -61.87
N ARG A 5 23.78 -8.32 -60.81
CA ARG A 5 23.54 -9.00 -59.52
C ARG A 5 22.73 -8.06 -58.63
N THR A 6 21.48 -8.42 -58.35
CA THR A 6 20.62 -7.71 -57.41
C THR A 6 21.00 -8.10 -55.99
N GLN A 7 21.55 -7.15 -55.21
CA GLN A 7 21.70 -7.31 -53.77
C GLN A 7 20.41 -6.88 -53.06
N LEU A 8 19.83 -7.81 -52.31
CA LEU A 8 18.64 -7.58 -51.50
C LEU A 8 19.07 -6.96 -50.16
N PHE A 9 18.72 -5.70 -49.91
CA PHE A 9 18.86 -5.07 -48.58
C PHE A 9 17.62 -5.40 -47.75
N VAL A 10 17.78 -6.16 -46.67
CA VAL A 10 16.74 -6.38 -45.65
C VAL A 10 16.84 -5.25 -44.63
N VAL A 11 15.87 -4.32 -44.64
CA VAL A 11 15.73 -3.28 -43.62
C VAL A 11 14.88 -3.85 -42.49
N ALA A 12 15.49 -4.13 -41.35
CA ALA A 12 14.78 -4.52 -40.13
C ALA A 12 14.23 -3.27 -39.42
N THR A 13 12.94 -3.00 -39.58
CA THR A 13 12.22 -1.94 -38.85
C THR A 13 11.93 -2.38 -37.40
N LEU A 14 12.57 -1.72 -36.44
CA LEU A 14 12.31 -1.87 -35.01
C LEU A 14 11.01 -1.11 -34.66
N PHE A 15 9.89 -1.83 -34.46
CA PHE A 15 8.65 -1.25 -33.95
C PHE A 15 8.75 -1.08 -32.43
N ILE A 16 8.91 0.16 -31.96
CA ILE A 16 8.76 0.50 -30.54
C ILE A 16 7.26 0.61 -30.26
N VAL A 17 6.68 -0.45 -29.68
CA VAL A 17 5.30 -0.40 -29.16
C VAL A 17 5.34 0.37 -27.84
N ALA A 18 4.84 1.60 -27.84
CA ALA A 18 4.65 2.36 -26.62
C ALA A 18 3.51 1.72 -25.80
N ILE A 19 3.84 1.10 -24.68
CA ILE A 19 2.86 0.59 -23.73
C ILE A 19 2.35 1.80 -22.93
N PRO A 20 1.05 2.12 -22.94
CA PRO A 20 0.54 3.21 -22.11
C PRO A 20 0.76 2.85 -20.63
N ALA A 21 1.51 3.69 -19.93
CA ALA A 21 1.56 3.65 -18.48
C ALA A 21 0.31 4.36 -17.95
N TYR A 22 -0.61 3.60 -17.33
CA TYR A 22 -1.70 4.20 -16.56
C TYR A 22 -1.11 4.71 -15.25
N ALA A 23 -1.21 6.02 -15.02
CA ALA A 23 -0.90 6.60 -13.72
C ALA A 23 -2.03 6.23 -12.74
N ASP A 24 -1.68 5.90 -11.51
CA ASP A 24 -2.68 5.66 -10.48
C ASP A 24 -3.29 6.99 -10.03
N ASP A 25 -4.62 7.10 -10.09
CA ASP A 25 -5.34 8.31 -9.72
C ASP A 25 -5.45 8.42 -8.19
N TYR A 26 -5.14 9.60 -7.65
CA TYR A 26 -5.39 9.89 -6.23
C TYR A 26 -6.90 9.94 -5.97
N LEU A 27 -7.35 9.21 -4.95
CA LEU A 27 -8.76 9.08 -4.60
C LEU A 27 -9.11 9.91 -3.35
N CYS A 28 -8.41 9.68 -2.24
CA CYS A 28 -8.57 10.43 -1.00
C CYS A 28 -7.44 10.13 -0.01
N SER A 29 -7.45 10.82 1.13
CA SER A 29 -6.62 10.50 2.29
C SER A 29 -7.46 10.39 3.54
N TYR A 30 -6.97 9.64 4.53
CA TYR A 30 -7.57 9.59 5.86
C TYR A 30 -6.51 9.35 6.93
N SER A 31 -6.79 9.84 8.14
CA SER A 31 -6.00 9.55 9.33
C SER A 31 -6.60 8.36 10.10
N ALA A 32 -5.72 7.55 10.68
CA ALA A 32 -6.12 6.40 11.48
C ALA A 32 -5.15 6.13 12.62
N ARG A 33 -5.68 5.84 13.80
CA ARG A 33 -4.88 5.30 14.90
C ARG A 33 -4.84 3.80 14.73
N ILE A 34 -3.65 3.24 14.50
CA ILE A 34 -3.49 1.79 14.57
C ILE A 34 -3.42 1.41 16.04
N SER A 35 -4.45 0.74 16.56
CA SER A 35 -4.52 0.32 17.96
C SER A 35 -4.26 -1.18 18.13
N TYR A 36 -4.21 -1.61 19.39
CA TYR A 36 -4.16 -3.03 19.72
C TYR A 36 -5.35 -3.81 19.12
N ALA A 37 -6.52 -3.19 18.98
CA ALA A 37 -7.71 -3.84 18.44
C ALA A 37 -7.56 -4.20 16.95
N ASP A 38 -6.77 -3.43 16.21
CA ASP A 38 -6.54 -3.65 14.77
C ASP A 38 -5.55 -4.78 14.50
N LYS A 39 -4.74 -5.11 15.51
CA LYS A 39 -3.79 -6.21 15.49
C LYS A 39 -4.43 -7.56 15.77
N HIS A 40 -5.76 -7.61 15.96
CA HIS A 40 -6.50 -8.82 16.26
C HIS A 40 -7.69 -8.98 15.32
N ASN A 41 -7.87 -10.17 14.76
CA ASN A 41 -9.06 -10.46 13.95
C ASN A 41 -10.32 -10.56 14.83
N SER A 42 -11.48 -10.79 14.21
CA SER A 42 -12.77 -10.91 14.91
C SER A 42 -12.85 -12.05 15.94
N ASN A 43 -11.93 -13.02 15.88
CA ASN A 43 -11.84 -14.12 16.84
C ASN A 43 -10.82 -13.84 17.96
N GLY A 44 -10.26 -12.62 18.03
CA GLY A 44 -9.25 -12.24 19.02
C GLY A 44 -7.85 -12.81 18.76
N VAL A 45 -7.60 -13.41 17.59
CA VAL A 45 -6.28 -13.94 17.25
C VAL A 45 -5.43 -12.81 16.67
N SER A 46 -4.20 -12.67 17.19
CA SER A 46 -3.25 -11.68 16.68
C SER A 46 -2.92 -11.94 15.21
N ILE A 47 -3.00 -10.89 14.40
CA ILE A 47 -2.55 -10.85 13.01
C ILE A 47 -1.22 -10.11 12.85
N ALA A 48 -0.71 -9.50 13.92
CA ALA A 48 0.58 -8.82 13.99
C ALA A 48 1.73 -9.83 14.21
N ASN A 49 1.95 -10.70 13.22
CA ASN A 49 2.81 -11.88 13.35
C ASN A 49 4.21 -11.77 12.74
N ASN A 50 4.46 -10.75 11.90
CA ASN A 50 5.77 -10.47 11.31
C ASN A 50 5.79 -9.06 10.66
N TYR A 51 6.95 -8.64 10.15
CA TYR A 51 7.14 -7.36 9.48
C TYR A 51 7.01 -7.47 7.95
N SER A 52 5.89 -8.01 7.47
CA SER A 52 5.58 -8.11 6.03
C SER A 52 4.51 -7.09 5.60
N ASN A 53 4.46 -6.79 4.30
CA ASN A 53 3.40 -5.94 3.76
C ASN A 53 2.03 -6.58 3.95
N SER A 54 1.94 -7.91 3.84
CA SER A 54 0.69 -8.66 4.05
C SER A 54 0.16 -8.50 5.48
N THR A 55 1.05 -8.47 6.48
CA THR A 55 0.67 -8.22 7.87
C THR A 55 0.18 -6.79 8.05
N VAL A 56 0.90 -5.79 7.53
CA VAL A 56 0.45 -4.38 7.56
C VAL A 56 -0.90 -4.21 6.86
N ALA A 57 -1.07 -4.83 5.68
CA ALA A 57 -2.32 -4.83 4.94
C ALA A 57 -3.47 -5.45 5.75
N GLY A 58 -3.19 -6.55 6.47
CA GLY A 58 -4.15 -7.20 7.36
C GLY A 58 -4.60 -6.28 8.50
N ILE A 59 -3.66 -5.58 9.13
CA ILE A 59 -3.93 -4.61 10.21
C ILE A 59 -4.79 -3.46 9.71
N LEU A 60 -4.41 -2.79 8.61
CA LEU A 60 -5.20 -1.69 8.03
C LEU A 60 -6.60 -2.14 7.61
N ARG A 61 -6.74 -3.38 7.12
CA ARG A 61 -8.04 -3.96 6.77
C ARG A 61 -8.91 -4.20 8.00
N GLN A 62 -8.30 -4.67 9.09
CA GLN A 62 -8.98 -4.91 10.35
C GLN A 62 -9.43 -3.60 11.00
N ASP A 63 -8.59 -2.57 10.96
CA ASP A 63 -8.94 -1.20 11.34
C ASP A 63 -10.17 -0.71 10.58
N ARG A 64 -10.15 -0.72 9.23
CA ARG A 64 -11.32 -0.28 8.46
C ARG A 64 -12.56 -1.15 8.72
N ALA A 65 -12.38 -2.42 9.14
CA ALA A 65 -13.49 -3.24 9.61
C ALA A 65 -14.01 -2.82 10.99
N ASN A 66 -13.12 -2.48 11.92
CA ASN A 66 -13.45 -1.93 13.22
C ASN A 66 -14.23 -0.62 13.08
N PHE A 67 -13.81 0.24 12.16
CA PHE A 67 -14.47 1.51 11.84
C PHE A 67 -15.89 1.33 11.26
N TYR A 68 -16.05 0.59 10.14
CA TYR A 68 -17.33 0.54 9.42
C TYR A 68 -18.27 -0.58 9.84
N VAL A 69 -17.76 -1.67 10.41
CA VAL A 69 -18.56 -2.90 10.64
C VAL A 69 -18.79 -3.13 12.12
N PHE A 70 -17.75 -3.01 12.94
CA PHE A 70 -17.81 -3.40 14.35
C PHE A 70 -18.09 -2.23 15.30
N ASN A 71 -18.14 -0.99 14.80
CA ASN A 71 -18.30 0.22 15.61
C ASN A 71 -17.27 0.31 16.76
N LYS A 72 -16.02 -0.08 16.45
CA LYS A 72 -14.85 -0.09 17.34
C LYS A 72 -13.77 0.87 16.85
N LYS A 73 -14.17 2.02 16.29
CA LYS A 73 -13.23 3.02 15.80
C LYS A 73 -12.41 3.59 16.95
N ASP A 74 -11.18 3.95 16.65
CA ASP A 74 -10.34 4.75 17.52
C ASP A 74 -10.73 6.24 17.41
N ARG A 75 -10.29 7.04 18.39
CA ARG A 75 -10.73 8.44 18.52
C ARG A 75 -10.26 9.29 17.35
N GLU A 76 -9.04 9.03 16.87
CA GLU A 76 -8.40 9.77 15.78
C GLU A 76 -8.78 9.24 14.37
N ASP A 77 -9.66 8.23 14.28
CA ASP A 77 -10.02 7.67 12.98
C ASP A 77 -10.97 8.59 12.20
N GLU A 78 -10.58 8.82 10.94
CA GLU A 78 -11.37 9.56 9.97
C GLU A 78 -12.14 8.62 9.04
N LYS A 79 -13.23 9.15 8.48
CA LYS A 79 -13.91 8.48 7.36
C LYS A 79 -13.03 8.56 6.12
N ASP A 80 -13.10 7.52 5.30
CA ASP A 80 -12.46 7.46 3.99
C ASP A 80 -13.51 7.31 2.87
N CYS A 81 -13.05 7.41 1.62
CA CYS A 81 -13.91 7.44 0.44
C CYS A 81 -14.31 6.05 -0.10
N ILE A 82 -13.63 4.95 0.26
CA ILE A 82 -13.76 3.67 -0.48
C ILE A 82 -13.95 2.41 0.39
N PHE A 83 -13.49 2.37 1.64
CA PHE A 83 -13.38 1.15 2.44
C PHE A 83 -14.63 0.78 3.24
N HIS A 84 -15.76 1.46 3.00
CA HIS A 84 -17.06 1.09 3.58
C HIS A 84 -17.47 -0.35 3.20
N SER A 85 -17.13 -0.82 2.00
CA SER A 85 -17.48 -2.17 1.54
C SER A 85 -16.41 -3.21 1.89
N LYS A 86 -16.84 -4.47 2.10
CA LYS A 86 -15.92 -5.60 2.32
C LYS A 86 -15.03 -5.87 1.11
N ALA A 87 -15.57 -5.66 -0.10
CA ALA A 87 -14.84 -5.86 -1.36
C ALA A 87 -13.72 -4.83 -1.54
N ALA A 88 -13.99 -3.54 -1.29
CA ALA A 88 -12.97 -2.51 -1.37
C ALA A 88 -11.82 -2.76 -0.39
N ARG A 89 -12.14 -3.17 0.85
CA ARG A 89 -11.14 -3.58 1.85
C ARG A 89 -10.29 -4.77 1.41
N ALA A 90 -10.87 -5.73 0.68
CA ALA A 90 -10.12 -6.87 0.15
C ALA A 90 -9.19 -6.46 -1.01
N ASN A 91 -9.61 -5.52 -1.84
CA ASN A 91 -8.77 -4.97 -2.91
C ASN A 91 -7.60 -4.14 -2.34
N MET A 92 -7.85 -3.32 -1.33
CA MET A 92 -6.81 -2.59 -0.59
C MET A 92 -5.70 -3.51 -0.10
N GLN A 93 -6.08 -4.66 0.47
CA GLN A 93 -5.11 -5.61 1.00
C GLN A 93 -4.14 -6.09 -0.08
N LYS A 94 -4.63 -6.32 -1.31
CA LYS A 94 -3.79 -6.72 -2.44
C LYS A 94 -2.85 -5.59 -2.86
N SER A 95 -3.37 -4.37 -2.95
CA SER A 95 -2.58 -3.18 -3.29
C SER A 95 -1.46 -2.91 -2.29
N ILE A 96 -1.75 -2.92 -0.99
CA ILE A 96 -0.74 -2.76 0.08
C ILE A 96 0.29 -3.89 0.02
N ALA A 97 -0.17 -5.14 -0.12
CA ALA A 97 0.73 -6.29 -0.15
C ALA A 97 1.73 -6.21 -1.32
N ALA A 98 1.29 -5.69 -2.48
CA ALA A 98 2.11 -5.52 -3.67
C ALA A 98 3.03 -4.28 -3.64
N GLY A 99 2.72 -3.28 -2.82
CA GLY A 99 3.50 -2.04 -2.71
C GLY A 99 4.85 -2.20 -2.00
N SER A 100 5.57 -1.09 -1.80
CA SER A 100 6.79 -1.07 -1.00
C SER A 100 6.57 -0.25 0.26
N ILE A 101 6.60 -0.91 1.43
CA ILE A 101 6.57 -0.24 2.73
C ILE A 101 7.99 -0.33 3.31
N PRO A 102 8.60 0.79 3.74
CA PRO A 102 9.90 0.75 4.40
C PRO A 102 9.89 -0.14 5.64
N GLN A 103 11.00 -0.84 5.91
CA GLN A 103 11.06 -1.79 7.01
C GLN A 103 10.75 -1.17 8.38
N TYR A 104 11.24 0.06 8.63
CA TYR A 104 10.97 0.77 9.87
C TYR A 104 9.46 1.05 10.06
N ALA A 105 8.75 1.37 8.97
CA ALA A 105 7.31 1.65 9.04
C ALA A 105 6.50 0.39 9.34
N LYS A 106 6.92 -0.77 8.80
CA LYS A 106 6.31 -2.05 9.16
C LYS A 106 6.47 -2.35 10.65
N GLN A 107 7.66 -2.16 11.20
CA GLN A 107 7.93 -2.37 12.63
C GLN A 107 7.03 -1.46 13.49
N ILE A 108 6.96 -0.17 13.17
CA ILE A 108 6.13 0.78 13.92
C ILE A 108 4.65 0.39 13.87
N ILE A 109 4.12 0.03 12.70
CA ILE A 109 2.71 -0.38 12.56
C ILE A 109 2.42 -1.70 13.30
N VAL A 110 3.36 -2.66 13.26
CA VAL A 110 3.17 -3.99 13.86
C VAL A 110 3.35 -3.95 15.38
N ASP A 111 4.34 -3.20 15.88
CA ASP A 111 4.75 -3.25 17.29
C ASP A 111 4.14 -2.13 18.12
N GLU A 112 3.90 -0.95 17.53
CA GLU A 112 3.43 0.24 18.25
C GLU A 112 1.98 0.61 17.90
N ASN A 113 1.47 1.70 18.45
CA ASN A 113 0.13 2.21 18.15
C ASN A 113 0.19 3.58 17.42
N PRO A 114 0.77 3.65 16.22
CA PRO A 114 1.02 4.92 15.54
C PRO A 114 -0.26 5.60 15.06
N LEU A 115 -0.20 6.92 14.94
CA LEU A 115 -1.12 7.67 14.09
C LEU A 115 -0.53 7.66 12.69
N ILE A 116 -1.31 7.21 11.71
CA ILE A 116 -0.91 7.19 10.31
C ILE A 116 -1.83 8.07 9.47
N ASN A 117 -1.28 8.63 8.39
CA ASN A 117 -2.05 9.15 7.27
C ASN A 117 -1.89 8.17 6.11
N VAL A 118 -3.00 7.76 5.52
CA VAL A 118 -3.03 6.88 4.36
C VAL A 118 -3.52 7.68 3.16
N ASP A 119 -2.67 7.82 2.15
CA ASP A 119 -3.06 8.34 0.84
C ASP A 119 -3.47 7.17 -0.03
N VAL A 120 -4.66 7.26 -0.63
CA VAL A 120 -5.28 6.17 -1.36
C VAL A 120 -5.33 6.52 -2.84
N TYR A 121 -4.79 5.64 -3.66
CA TYR A 121 -4.81 5.74 -5.12
C TYR A 121 -5.58 4.56 -5.72
N SER A 122 -5.91 4.63 -7.01
CA SER A 122 -6.63 3.56 -7.72
C SER A 122 -5.95 2.19 -7.67
N GLY A 123 -4.61 2.17 -7.66
CA GLY A 123 -3.80 0.95 -7.70
C GLY A 123 -3.03 0.65 -6.41
N HIS A 124 -2.71 1.66 -5.60
CA HIS A 124 -1.86 1.53 -4.42
C HIS A 124 -2.32 2.44 -3.27
N VAL A 125 -1.67 2.30 -2.12
CA VAL A 125 -1.79 3.26 -1.01
C VAL A 125 -0.40 3.61 -0.52
N ASP A 126 -0.24 4.85 -0.09
CA ASP A 126 0.95 5.31 0.61
C ASP A 126 0.64 5.52 2.08
N ILE A 127 1.52 5.05 2.96
CA ILE A 127 1.34 5.14 4.41
C ILE A 127 2.43 6.04 4.99
N LYS A 128 2.01 7.08 5.69
CA LYS A 128 2.89 8.02 6.40
C LYS A 128 2.62 7.90 7.89
N ILE A 129 3.68 7.74 8.68
CA ILE A 129 3.58 7.79 10.15
C ILE A 129 3.58 9.26 10.56
N ILE A 130 2.50 9.69 11.20
CA ILE A 130 2.33 11.05 11.73
C ILE A 130 2.87 11.13 13.15
N GLU A 131 2.57 10.11 13.97
CA GLU A 131 2.98 10.03 15.37
C GLU A 131 3.31 8.58 15.72
N SER A 132 4.46 8.37 16.37
CA SER A 132 4.86 7.07 16.92
C SER A 132 5.73 7.26 18.17
N SER A 133 5.81 6.26 19.04
CA SER A 133 6.79 6.26 20.14
C SER A 133 8.21 5.96 19.64
N TYR A 134 8.34 5.43 18.42
CA TYR A 134 9.60 5.13 17.78
C TYR A 134 10.43 6.40 17.50
N THR A 135 11.65 6.44 18.02
CA THR A 135 12.65 7.45 17.68
C THR A 135 13.62 6.85 16.65
N PRO A 136 13.65 7.34 15.39
CA PRO A 136 14.59 6.81 14.40
C PRO A 136 16.02 7.05 14.87
N PRO A 137 16.96 6.13 14.60
CA PRO A 137 18.37 6.38 14.86
C PRO A 137 18.79 7.67 14.13
N ARG A 138 19.49 8.56 14.84
CA ARG A 138 19.97 9.82 14.29
C ARG A 138 20.79 9.52 13.03
N SER A 139 20.35 10.04 11.89
CA SER A 139 21.09 9.90 10.63
C SER A 139 22.48 10.48 10.82
N THR A 140 23.50 9.62 10.88
CA THR A 140 24.90 10.04 10.85
C THR A 140 25.28 10.29 9.39
N ILE A 141 24.65 11.26 8.75
CA ILE A 141 25.19 11.84 7.52
C ILE A 141 26.34 12.74 7.97
N ARG A 142 27.56 12.31 7.66
CA ARG A 142 28.74 13.18 7.66
C ARG A 142 28.83 13.90 6.33
#